data_AF-A0A6A7LRT0-F1
#
_entry.id   AF-A0A6A7LRT0-F1
#
_cell.length_a   1.000
_cell.length_b   1.000
_cell.length_c   1.000
_cell.angle_alpha   90.00
_cell.angle_beta   90.00
_cell.angle_gamma   90.00
#
_symmetry.space_group_name_H-M   'P 1'
#
loop_
_entity.id
_entity.type
_entity.pdbx_description
1 polymer ?
#
loop_
_entity_poly.entity_id
_entity_poly.type
_entity_poly.pdbx_seq_one_letter_code
_entity_poly.pdbx_strand_id
1 'polypeptide(L)' 'MIQEGARSRNRRGTLVVVAALAVAALYALALDQGHILSIVQGSQAFDMNLIHEFVHDARHAAGFPCH' A
#
# COMPACT_ATOMS: atom_id res chain seq x y z
N MET A 1 -6.18 -26.72 -27.46
CA MET A 1 -4.84 -26.57 -26.82
C MET A 1 -4.30 -25.12 -26.80
N ILE A 2 -4.67 -24.24 -27.75
CA ILE A 2 -4.15 -22.84 -27.79
C ILE A 2 -4.83 -21.89 -26.77
N GLN A 3 -6.12 -22.05 -26.48
CA GLN A 3 -6.85 -21.12 -25.58
C GLN A 3 -6.43 -21.21 -24.10
N GLU A 4 -6.00 -22.39 -23.63
CA GLU A 4 -5.47 -22.60 -22.27
C GLU A 4 -4.16 -21.82 -22.03
N GLY A 5 -3.31 -21.69 -23.06
CA GLY A 5 -2.04 -20.96 -22.99
C GLY A 5 -2.21 -19.44 -22.88
N ALA A 6 -3.20 -18.87 -23.55
CA ALA A 6 -3.52 -17.43 -23.44
C ALA A 6 -4.14 -17.09 -22.07
N ARG A 7 -5.02 -17.97 -21.56
CA ARG A 7 -5.67 -17.79 -20.25
C ARG A 7 -4.65 -17.86 -19.10
N SER A 8 -3.67 -18.77 -19.18
CA SER A 8 -2.62 -18.88 -18.15
C SER A 8 -1.64 -17.71 -18.16
N ARG A 9 -1.30 -17.17 -19.35
CA ARG A 9 -0.49 -15.96 -19.49
C ARG A 9 -1.17 -14.73 -18.88
N ASN A 10 -2.47 -14.55 -19.14
CA ASN A 10 -3.24 -13.46 -18.54
C ASN A 10 -3.34 -13.60 -17.01
N ARG A 11 -3.54 -14.82 -16.48
CA ARG A 11 -3.50 -15.06 -15.02
C ARG A 11 -2.17 -14.66 -14.41
N ARG A 12 -1.04 -15.00 -15.04
CA ARG A 12 0.29 -14.60 -14.56
C ARG A 12 0.46 -13.08 -14.57
N GLY A 13 0.05 -12.41 -15.65
CA GLY A 13 0.06 -10.95 -15.72
C GLY A 13 -0.80 -10.29 -14.63
N THR A 14 -2.02 -10.80 -14.42
CA THR A 14 -2.90 -10.33 -13.34
C THR A 14 -2.26 -10.52 -11.97
N LEU A 15 -1.66 -11.69 -11.69
CA LEU A 15 -0.99 -11.94 -10.41
C LEU A 15 0.17 -10.98 -10.17
N VAL A 16 0.98 -10.69 -11.20
CA VAL A 16 2.08 -9.73 -11.09
C VAL A 16 1.55 -8.33 -10.75
N VAL A 17 0.50 -7.87 -11.44
CA VAL A 17 -0.12 -6.57 -11.16
C VAL A 17 -0.68 -6.52 -9.75
N VAL A 18 -1.42 -7.55 -9.32
CA VAL A 18 -1.98 -7.64 -7.97
C VAL A 18 -0.88 -7.65 -6.91
N ALA A 19 0.20 -8.41 -7.12
CA ALA A 19 1.34 -8.45 -6.21
C ALA A 19 2.04 -7.09 -6.11
N ALA A 20 2.24 -6.41 -7.25
CA ALA A 20 2.84 -5.07 -7.27
C ALA A 20 1.97 -4.05 -6.51
N LEU A 21 0.65 -4.09 -6.72
CA LEU A 21 -0.29 -3.23 -5.98
C LEU A 21 -0.31 -3.55 -4.49
N ALA A 22 -0.24 -4.83 -4.10
CA ALA A 22 -0.18 -5.23 -2.71
C ALA A 22 1.10 -4.71 -2.03
N VAL A 23 2.26 -4.83 -2.69
CA VAL A 23 3.53 -4.27 -2.19
C VAL A 23 3.45 -2.75 -2.08
N ALA A 24 2.90 -2.06 -3.08
CA ALA A 24 2.73 -0.62 -3.05
C ALA A 24 1.80 -0.17 -1.91
N ALA A 25 0.71 -0.91 -1.66
CA ALA A 25 -0.20 -0.65 -0.54
C ALA A 25 0.49 -0.87 0.81
N LEU A 26 1.25 -1.96 0.96
CA LEU A 26 2.02 -2.20 2.19
C LEU A 26 3.06 -1.10 2.44
N TYR A 27 3.75 -0.65 1.38
CA TYR A 27 4.64 0.50 1.48
C TYR A 27 3.89 1.74 1.96
N ALA A 28 2.78 2.08 1.30
CA ALA A 28 1.99 3.26 1.64
C ALA A 28 1.50 3.25 3.09
N LEU A 29 1.02 2.11 3.58
CA LEU A 29 0.41 2.01 4.91
C LEU A 29 1.42 1.84 6.06
N ALA A 30 2.57 1.19 5.80
CA ALA A 30 3.51 0.81 6.86
C ALA A 30 4.84 1.56 6.82
N LEU A 31 5.25 2.07 5.66
CA LEU A 31 6.60 2.59 5.43
C LEU A 31 6.62 4.03 4.89
N ASP A 32 5.51 4.56 4.38
CA ASP A 32 5.43 5.94 3.92
C ASP A 32 5.68 6.91 5.08
N GLN A 33 6.66 7.78 4.91
CA GLN A 33 7.03 8.84 5.87
C GLN A 33 6.52 10.20 5.37
N GLY A 34 5.30 10.23 4.83
CA GLY A 34 4.70 11.42 4.24
C GLY A 34 5.08 11.69 2.78
N HIS A 35 5.81 10.80 2.10
CA HIS A 35 6.21 11.02 0.71
C HIS A 35 4.99 11.09 -0.23
N ILE A 36 4.01 10.22 -0.05
CA ILE A 36 2.82 10.20 -0.92
C ILE A 36 2.01 11.49 -0.76
N LEU A 37 1.75 11.90 0.48
CA LEU A 37 0.97 13.12 0.74
C LEU A 37 1.75 14.42 0.47
N SER A 38 3.09 14.37 0.42
CA SER A 38 3.93 15.55 0.12
C SER A 38 3.60 16.20 -1.24
N ILE A 39 3.06 15.42 -2.19
CA ILE A 39 2.64 15.90 -3.51
C ILE A 39 1.55 16.99 -3.41
N VAL A 40 0.70 16.90 -2.38
CA VAL A 40 -0.45 17.81 -2.17
C VAL A 40 -0.23 18.71 -0.95
N GLN A 41 0.39 18.18 0.12
CA GLN A 41 0.57 18.87 1.40
C GLN A 41 1.94 19.56 1.57
N GLY A 42 2.88 19.32 0.65
CA GLY A 42 4.24 19.88 0.75
C GLY A 42 5.03 19.33 1.94
N SER A 43 5.89 20.17 2.53
CA SER A 43 6.77 19.76 3.64
C SER A 43 6.02 19.32 4.89
N GLN A 44 4.80 19.84 5.11
CA GLN A 44 3.95 19.48 6.24
C GLN A 44 3.64 17.97 6.30
N ALA A 45 3.68 17.27 5.16
CA ALA A 45 3.42 15.84 5.10
C ALA A 45 4.44 15.01 5.90
N PHE A 46 5.70 15.47 5.96
CA PHE A 46 6.78 14.78 6.67
C PHE A 46 6.68 14.99 8.19
N ASP A 47 6.23 16.17 8.63
CA ASP A 47 6.07 16.50 10.04
C ASP A 47 4.81 15.85 10.63
N MET A 48 3.69 15.92 9.91
CA MET A 48 2.40 15.41 10.39
C MET A 48 2.21 13.91 10.16
N ASN A 49 2.89 13.35 9.16
CA ASN A 49 2.89 11.93 8.80
C ASN A 49 1.50 11.27 8.88
N LEU A 50 0.47 11.93 8.32
CA LEU A 50 -0.93 11.60 8.61
C LEU A 50 -1.34 10.16 8.27
N ILE A 51 -0.72 9.54 7.26
CA ILE A 51 -0.98 8.13 6.94
C ILE A 51 -0.49 7.23 8.08
N HIS A 52 0.69 7.50 8.64
CA HIS A 52 1.23 6.78 9.79
C HIS A 52 0.29 6.88 10.98
N GLU A 53 -0.10 8.09 11.37
CA GLU A 53 -0.98 8.30 12.52
C GLU A 53 -2.36 7.69 12.30
N PHE A 54 -2.93 7.79 11.10
CA PHE A 54 -4.21 7.15 10.80
C PHE A 54 -4.15 5.61 10.92
N VAL A 55 -3.09 4.99 10.38
CA VAL A 55 -2.91 3.53 10.47
C VAL A 55 -2.54 3.10 11.91
N HIS A 56 -1.83 3.97 12.64
CA HIS A 56 -1.55 3.82 14.06
C HIS A 56 -2.86 3.86 14.88
N ASP A 57 -3.76 4.79 14.61
CA ASP A 57 -5.07 4.85 15.28
C ASP A 57 -5.95 3.64 14.93
N ALA A 58 -5.92 3.19 13.67
CA ALA A 58 -6.66 2.01 13.25
C ALA A 58 -6.21 0.73 13.98
N ARG A 59 -4.90 0.57 14.25
CA ARG A 59 -4.42 -0.57 15.04
C ARG A 59 -4.85 -0.49 16.51
N HIS A 60 -4.87 0.70 17.10
CA HIS A 60 -5.41 0.92 18.45
C HIS A 60 -6.89 0.54 18.51
N ALA A 61 -7.68 1.01 17.54
CA ALA A 61 -9.09 0.68 17.45
C ALA A 61 -9.35 -0.82 17.25
N ALA A 62 -8.45 -1.52 16.55
CA ALA A 62 -8.48 -2.98 16.39
C ALA A 62 -7.90 -3.75 17.59
N GLY A 63 -7.42 -3.07 18.63
CA GLY A 63 -6.86 -3.67 19.85
C GLY A 63 -5.46 -4.28 19.67
N PHE A 64 -4.74 -3.93 18.60
CA PHE A 64 -3.36 -4.38 18.40
C PHE A 64 -2.38 -3.48 19.16
N PRO A 65 -1.33 -4.05 19.78
CA PRO A 65 -0.30 -3.28 20.47
C PRO A 65 0.57 -2.48 19.48
N CYS A 66 1.07 -1.31 19.90
CA CYS A 66 1.75 -0.37 18.99
C CYS A 66 3.14 0.11 19.44
N HIS A 67 3.53 -0.07 20.70
CA HIS A 67 4.88 0.18 21.24
C HIS A 67 4.95 -0.32 22.69
#